data_AF-A0A833ATG7-F1
#
_entry.id   AF-A0A833ATG7-F1
#
_cell.length_a   1.000
_cell.length_b   1.000
_cell.length_c   1.000
_cell.angle_alpha   90.00
_cell.angle_beta   90.00
_cell.angle_gamma   90.00
#
_symmetry.space_group_name_H-M   'P 1'
#
loop_
_entity.id
_entity.type
_entity.pdbx_description
1 polymer ?
#
loop_
_entity_poly.entity_id
_entity_poly.type
_entity_poly.pdbx_seq_one_letter_code
_entity_poly.pdbx_strand_id
1 'polypeptide(L)'
;MKMIIKLFHSFYTARFFYQNQSKIQCHFKSHKLENKMNKNEIRMMTRAALFAALAIVLPILFHMVGLGAMFLPMFLPVMFGSAILTWKYAMLVAVIAPIVSNLMTGMPPVAPPVLPVMLVELVTVALSLSILHTHKQYSIWIALPVAILLDRLVLWSMVSLIAPLFGFDHPFFSASLVVSGIPGIVLQLALIPLLLKSLHRSFPYLLNYRGETDSNG
;
A
#
# COMPACT_ATOMS: atom_id res chain seq x y z
N MET A 1 -14.42 64.15 -27.43
CA MET A 1 -15.04 63.64 -26.18
C MET A 1 -15.76 62.29 -26.35
N LYS A 2 -16.66 62.10 -27.34
CA LYS A 2 -17.40 60.83 -27.55
C LYS A 2 -16.52 59.58 -27.84
N MET A 3 -15.35 59.77 -28.46
CA MET A 3 -14.43 58.67 -28.80
C MET A 3 -13.74 58.05 -27.59
N ILE A 4 -13.40 58.86 -26.58
CA ILE A 4 -12.72 58.42 -25.35
C ILE A 4 -13.68 57.58 -24.49
N ILE A 5 -14.95 57.96 -24.41
CA ILE A 5 -15.99 57.25 -23.66
C ILE A 5 -16.26 55.87 -24.28
N LYS A 6 -16.29 55.76 -25.61
CA LYS A 6 -16.44 54.45 -26.30
C LYS A 6 -15.25 53.52 -26.03
N LEU A 7 -14.03 54.06 -26.03
CA LEU A 7 -12.83 53.28 -25.73
C LEU A 7 -12.84 52.79 -24.28
N PHE A 8 -13.19 53.64 -23.32
CA PHE A 8 -13.31 53.24 -21.91
C PHE A 8 -14.38 52.18 -21.71
N HIS A 9 -15.56 52.36 -22.29
CA HIS A 9 -16.63 51.37 -22.16
C HIS A 9 -16.26 50.03 -22.81
N SER A 10 -15.63 50.07 -24.00
CA SER A 10 -15.14 48.88 -24.70
C SER A 10 -14.09 48.12 -23.87
N PHE A 11 -13.16 48.85 -23.25
CA PHE A 11 -12.12 48.28 -22.38
C PHE A 11 -12.71 47.64 -21.11
N TYR A 12 -13.69 48.30 -20.49
CA TYR A 12 -14.40 47.75 -19.32
C TYR A 12 -15.19 46.48 -19.67
N THR A 13 -15.92 46.46 -20.79
CA THR A 13 -16.63 45.25 -21.24
C THR A 13 -15.68 44.12 -21.61
N ALA A 14 -14.55 44.41 -22.26
CA ALA A 14 -13.56 43.40 -22.60
C ALA A 14 -12.91 42.79 -21.34
N ARG A 15 -12.53 43.64 -20.36
CA ARG A 15 -11.95 43.18 -19.08
C ARG A 15 -12.94 42.38 -18.25
N PHE A 16 -14.20 42.82 -18.18
CA PHE A 16 -15.28 42.10 -17.49
C PHE A 16 -15.55 40.73 -18.14
N PHE A 17 -15.63 40.68 -19.48
CA PHE A 17 -15.83 39.43 -20.22
C PHE A 17 -14.67 38.46 -20.03
N TYR A 18 -13.42 38.93 -20.09
CA TYR A 18 -12.23 38.10 -19.89
C TYR A 18 -12.13 37.54 -18.46
N GLN A 19 -12.45 38.36 -17.45
CA GLN A 19 -12.46 37.94 -16.05
C GLN A 19 -13.60 36.95 -15.73
N ASN A 20 -14.73 37.06 -16.43
CA ASN A 20 -15.83 36.11 -16.30
C ASN A 20 -15.49 34.76 -16.95
N GLN A 21 -14.86 34.76 -18.14
CA GLN A 21 -14.39 33.56 -18.80
C GLN A 21 -13.32 32.82 -17.96
N SER A 22 -12.38 33.54 -17.33
CA SER A 22 -11.36 32.91 -16.48
C SER A 22 -11.95 32.26 -15.22
N LYS A 23 -12.97 32.85 -14.58
CA LYS A 23 -13.69 32.24 -13.45
C LYS A 23 -14.43 30.96 -13.86
N ILE A 24 -15.12 30.98 -14.99
CA ILE A 24 -15.84 29.81 -15.51
C ILE A 24 -14.86 28.67 -15.82
N GLN A 25 -13.73 28.96 -16.47
CA GLN A 25 -12.69 27.97 -16.76
C GLN A 25 -12.07 27.40 -15.48
N CYS A 26 -11.83 28.23 -14.47
CA CYS A 26 -11.30 27.78 -13.17
C CYS A 26 -12.29 26.85 -12.45
N HIS A 27 -13.58 27.20 -12.45
CA HIS A 27 -14.64 26.39 -11.84
C HIS A 27 -14.85 25.04 -12.54
N PHE A 28 -14.85 25.03 -13.88
CA PHE A 28 -14.90 23.77 -14.63
C PHE A 28 -13.66 22.89 -14.42
N LYS A 29 -12.48 23.51 -14.36
CA LYS A 29 -11.23 22.79 -14.08
C LYS A 29 -11.23 22.20 -12.67
N SER A 30 -11.68 22.94 -11.65
CA SER A 30 -11.76 22.44 -10.27
C SER A 30 -12.75 21.27 -10.17
N HIS A 31 -13.94 21.40 -10.75
CA HIS A 31 -14.95 20.33 -10.74
C HIS A 31 -14.48 19.07 -11.50
N LYS A 32 -13.74 19.24 -12.60
CA LYS A 32 -13.15 18.10 -13.34
C LYS A 32 -12.03 17.42 -12.53
N LEU A 33 -11.21 18.19 -11.81
CA LEU A 33 -10.17 17.66 -10.93
C LEU A 33 -10.77 16.90 -9.74
N GLU A 34 -11.77 17.46 -9.08
CA GLU A 34 -12.49 16.83 -7.97
C GLU A 34 -13.10 15.49 -8.39
N ASN A 35 -13.84 15.47 -9.52
CA ASN A 35 -14.39 14.22 -10.04
C ASN A 35 -13.32 13.18 -10.41
N LYS A 36 -12.14 13.62 -10.85
CA LYS A 36 -11.01 12.73 -11.13
C LYS A 36 -10.42 12.15 -9.84
N MET A 37 -10.22 12.99 -8.82
CA MET A 37 -9.72 12.56 -7.50
C MET A 37 -10.67 11.55 -6.86
N ASN A 38 -11.99 11.83 -6.84
CA ASN A 38 -13.00 10.94 -6.27
C ASN A 38 -12.97 9.55 -6.94
N LYS A 39 -12.84 9.51 -8.28
CA LYS A 39 -12.74 8.24 -9.02
C LYS A 39 -11.48 7.46 -8.66
N ASN A 40 -10.35 8.13 -8.45
CA ASN A 40 -9.10 7.49 -8.09
C ASN A 40 -9.13 6.95 -6.65
N GLU A 41 -9.70 7.71 -5.71
CA GLU A 41 -9.89 7.27 -4.33
C GLU A 41 -10.79 6.05 -4.24
N ILE A 42 -11.93 6.05 -4.93
CA ILE A 42 -12.82 4.88 -5.00
C ILE A 42 -12.08 3.66 -5.54
N ARG A 43 -11.32 3.80 -6.63
CA ARG A 43 -10.52 2.70 -7.20
C ARG A 43 -9.49 2.16 -6.20
N MET A 44 -8.82 3.04 -5.46
CA MET A 44 -7.85 2.63 -4.45
C MET A 44 -8.49 1.92 -3.28
N MET A 45 -9.63 2.43 -2.80
CA MET A 45 -10.43 1.77 -1.75
C MET A 45 -10.88 0.38 -2.17
N THR A 46 -11.41 0.22 -3.40
CA THR A 46 -11.84 -1.09 -3.90
C THR A 46 -10.67 -2.08 -3.99
N ARG A 47 -9.50 -1.63 -4.47
CA ARG A 47 -8.30 -2.48 -4.54
C ARG A 47 -7.79 -2.84 -3.15
N ALA A 48 -7.78 -1.88 -2.23
CA ALA A 48 -7.40 -2.11 -0.84
C ALA A 48 -8.31 -3.16 -0.19
N ALA A 49 -9.62 -3.04 -0.35
CA ALA A 49 -10.59 -4.02 0.14
C ALA A 49 -10.35 -5.43 -0.47
N LEU A 50 -10.07 -5.51 -1.77
CA LEU A 50 -9.72 -6.78 -2.43
C LEU A 50 -8.45 -7.40 -1.81
N PHE A 51 -7.38 -6.63 -1.65
CA PHE A 51 -6.13 -7.14 -1.06
C PHE A 51 -6.29 -7.51 0.41
N ALA A 52 -7.08 -6.77 1.18
CA ALA A 52 -7.43 -7.14 2.54
C ALA A 52 -8.21 -8.46 2.59
N ALA A 53 -9.20 -8.65 1.71
CA ALA A 53 -9.93 -9.90 1.62
C ALA A 53 -9.01 -11.08 1.26
N LEU A 54 -8.12 -10.91 0.27
CA LEU A 54 -7.11 -11.92 -0.08
C LEU A 54 -6.15 -12.21 1.10
N ALA A 55 -5.75 -11.18 1.84
CA ALA A 55 -4.90 -11.31 3.02
C ALA A 55 -5.56 -12.03 4.19
N ILE A 56 -6.89 -12.04 4.27
CA ILE A 56 -7.64 -12.82 5.26
C ILE A 56 -7.84 -14.25 4.77
N VAL A 57 -8.23 -14.45 3.51
CA VAL A 57 -8.59 -15.78 2.97
C VAL A 57 -7.36 -16.66 2.76
N LEU A 58 -6.26 -16.11 2.23
CA LEU A 58 -5.11 -16.93 1.85
C LEU A 58 -4.43 -17.64 3.04
N PRO A 59 -4.22 -16.98 4.21
CA PRO A 59 -3.71 -17.67 5.40
C PRO A 59 -4.59 -18.82 5.87
N ILE A 60 -5.92 -18.67 5.81
CA ILE A 60 -6.85 -19.72 6.22
C ILE A 60 -6.57 -21.00 5.42
N LEU A 61 -6.41 -20.90 4.11
CA LEU A 61 -6.12 -22.05 3.25
C LEU A 61 -4.78 -22.72 3.58
N PHE A 62 -3.74 -21.93 3.89
CA PHE A 62 -2.44 -22.47 4.27
C PHE A 62 -2.44 -23.10 5.67
N HIS A 63 -3.21 -22.53 6.60
CA HIS A 63 -3.38 -23.10 7.94
C HIS A 63 -4.13 -24.44 7.90
N MET A 64 -5.11 -24.60 7.00
CA MET A 64 -5.81 -25.88 6.81
C MET A 64 -4.89 -27.05 6.44
N VAL A 65 -3.74 -26.77 5.82
CA VAL A 65 -2.74 -27.77 5.43
C VAL A 65 -1.47 -27.73 6.30
N GLY A 66 -1.47 -26.97 7.40
CA GLY A 66 -0.34 -26.88 8.34
C GLY A 66 0.86 -26.06 7.85
N LEU A 67 0.70 -25.25 6.79
CA LEU A 67 1.78 -24.51 6.14
C LEU A 67 1.78 -22.99 6.42
N GLY A 68 0.88 -22.52 7.28
CA GLY A 68 0.66 -21.09 7.54
C GLY A 68 1.90 -20.34 8.02
N ALA A 69 2.57 -20.80 9.07
CA ALA A 69 3.73 -20.09 9.62
C ALA A 69 4.96 -20.11 8.69
N MET A 70 5.15 -21.19 7.94
CA MET A 70 6.34 -21.41 7.09
C MET A 70 6.32 -20.56 5.82
N PHE A 71 5.15 -20.37 5.20
CA PHE A 71 5.04 -19.71 3.90
C PHE A 71 4.64 -18.23 3.97
N LEU A 72 4.38 -17.69 5.16
CA LEU A 72 3.98 -16.30 5.37
C LEU A 72 2.85 -15.87 4.40
N PRO A 73 1.75 -16.66 4.29
CA PRO A 73 0.73 -16.49 3.26
C PRO A 73 0.04 -15.14 3.32
N MET A 74 -0.01 -14.49 4.48
CA MET A 74 -0.58 -13.15 4.63
C MET A 74 0.26 -12.06 3.98
N PHE A 75 1.59 -12.20 4.01
CA PHE A 75 2.52 -11.23 3.46
C PHE A 75 2.41 -11.15 1.94
N LEU A 76 2.06 -12.24 1.25
CA LEU A 76 1.92 -12.27 -0.20
C LEU A 76 0.91 -11.23 -0.74
N PRO A 77 -0.38 -11.26 -0.36
CA PRO A 77 -1.37 -10.29 -0.81
C PRO A 77 -1.10 -8.88 -0.28
N VAL A 78 -0.54 -8.75 0.93
CA VAL A 78 -0.19 -7.42 1.48
C VAL A 78 0.96 -6.78 0.69
N MET A 79 2.04 -7.49 0.43
CA MET A 79 3.17 -6.98 -0.36
C MET A 79 2.77 -6.72 -1.81
N PHE A 80 2.04 -7.66 -2.43
CA PHE A 80 1.56 -7.46 -3.79
C PHE A 80 0.62 -6.24 -3.90
N GLY A 81 -0.29 -6.08 -2.94
CA GLY A 81 -1.12 -4.89 -2.83
C GLY A 81 -0.29 -3.63 -2.61
N SER A 82 0.76 -3.68 -1.78
CA SER A 82 1.62 -2.53 -1.48
C SER A 82 2.43 -2.03 -2.68
N ALA A 83 2.78 -2.92 -3.61
CA ALA A 83 3.39 -2.57 -4.89
C ALA A 83 2.43 -1.86 -5.87
N ILE A 84 1.13 -1.80 -5.56
CA ILE A 84 0.08 -1.24 -6.42
C ILE A 84 -0.61 -0.05 -5.75
N LEU A 85 -0.83 -0.13 -4.44
CA LEU A 85 -1.51 0.84 -3.62
C LEU A 85 -0.55 1.95 -3.17
N THR A 86 -1.12 3.12 -2.85
CA THR A 86 -0.38 4.19 -2.17
C THR A 86 -0.06 3.77 -0.74
N TRP A 87 0.94 4.41 -0.13
CA TRP A 87 1.37 4.08 1.22
C TRP A 87 0.22 4.12 2.24
N LYS A 88 -0.72 5.06 2.10
CA LYS A 88 -1.90 5.19 2.96
C LYS A 88 -2.77 3.93 2.90
N TYR A 89 -3.15 3.50 1.70
CA TYR A 89 -3.99 2.31 1.51
C TYR A 89 -3.24 1.01 1.81
N ALA A 90 -1.94 0.94 1.49
CA ALA A 90 -1.10 -0.20 1.82
C ALA A 90 -1.02 -0.42 3.35
N MET A 91 -0.80 0.65 4.13
CA MET A 91 -0.84 0.58 5.59
C MET A 91 -2.21 0.18 6.13
N LEU A 92 -3.30 0.73 5.57
CA LEU A 92 -4.65 0.34 5.98
C LEU A 92 -4.88 -1.15 5.79
N VAL A 93 -4.47 -1.72 4.64
CA VAL A 93 -4.57 -3.17 4.39
C VAL A 93 -3.72 -3.95 5.40
N ALA A 94 -2.48 -3.52 5.64
CA ALA A 94 -1.56 -4.18 6.57
C ALA A 94 -2.05 -4.20 8.03
N VAL A 95 -2.83 -3.20 8.45
CA VAL A 95 -3.41 -3.13 9.80
C VAL A 95 -4.76 -3.84 9.87
N ILE A 96 -5.66 -3.57 8.94
CA ILE A 96 -7.05 -4.07 8.98
C ILE A 96 -7.07 -5.58 8.77
N ALA A 97 -6.33 -6.10 7.79
CA ALA A 97 -6.38 -7.51 7.45
C ALA A 97 -6.04 -8.44 8.64
N PRO A 98 -4.93 -8.27 9.38
CA PRO A 98 -4.61 -9.18 10.50
C PRO A 98 -5.56 -9.01 11.69
N ILE A 99 -6.07 -7.80 11.95
CA ILE A 99 -7.06 -7.57 13.01
C ILE A 99 -8.37 -8.29 12.68
N VAL A 100 -8.87 -8.12 11.46
CA VAL A 100 -10.12 -8.78 11.02
C VAL A 100 -9.92 -10.29 10.95
N SER A 101 -8.77 -10.77 10.46
CA SER A 101 -8.44 -12.20 10.46
C SER A 101 -8.46 -12.77 11.88
N ASN A 102 -7.84 -12.09 12.85
CA ASN A 102 -7.84 -12.51 14.25
C ASN A 102 -9.27 -12.55 14.81
N LEU A 103 -10.09 -11.54 14.52
CA LEU A 103 -11.47 -11.50 14.99
C LEU A 103 -12.32 -12.65 14.41
N MET A 104 -12.07 -13.04 13.15
CA MET A 104 -12.83 -14.09 12.47
C MET A 104 -12.36 -15.51 12.81
N THR A 105 -11.06 -15.70 13.02
CA THR A 105 -10.44 -17.04 13.08
C THR A 105 -9.71 -17.34 14.38
N GLY A 106 -9.49 -16.34 15.23
CA GLY A 106 -8.57 -16.40 16.36
C GLY A 106 -7.09 -16.30 15.98
N MET A 107 -6.76 -16.26 14.68
CA MET A 107 -5.39 -16.18 14.17
C MET A 107 -5.15 -14.88 13.36
N PRO A 108 -4.01 -14.19 13.54
CA PRO A 108 -2.88 -14.54 14.40
C PRO A 108 -3.20 -14.37 15.90
N PRO A 109 -2.67 -15.20 16.82
CA PRO A 109 -3.00 -15.12 18.24
C PRO A 109 -2.43 -13.85 18.91
N VAL A 110 -3.13 -13.36 19.94
CA VAL A 110 -2.72 -12.18 20.72
C VAL A 110 -1.65 -12.52 21.76
N ALA A 111 -1.64 -13.75 22.28
CA ALA A 111 -0.69 -14.24 23.28
C ALA A 111 -0.21 -15.67 22.91
N PRO A 112 1.11 -15.96 22.89
CA PRO A 112 2.22 -14.99 22.92
C PRO A 112 2.05 -13.95 21.78
N PRO A 113 2.64 -12.74 21.88
CA PRO A 113 2.27 -11.56 21.09
C PRO A 113 2.62 -11.62 19.59
N VAL A 114 2.08 -12.62 18.88
CA VAL A 114 2.24 -12.83 17.44
C VAL A 114 1.49 -11.74 16.67
N LEU A 115 0.23 -11.45 17.02
CA LEU A 115 -0.55 -10.40 16.34
C LEU A 115 0.13 -9.02 16.43
N PRO A 116 0.55 -8.52 17.61
CA PRO A 116 1.27 -7.24 17.70
C PRO A 116 2.56 -7.21 16.87
N VAL A 117 3.38 -8.27 16.92
CA VAL A 117 4.63 -8.35 16.14
C VAL A 117 4.32 -8.36 14.64
N MET A 118 3.35 -9.17 14.21
CA MET A 118 2.94 -9.28 12.81
C MET A 118 2.36 -7.96 12.27
N LEU A 119 1.62 -7.21 13.09
CA LEU A 119 1.14 -5.87 12.71
C LEU A 119 2.31 -4.93 12.39
N VAL A 120 3.34 -4.91 13.23
CA VAL A 120 4.52 -4.05 13.01
C VAL A 120 5.30 -4.50 11.77
N GLU A 121 5.50 -5.82 11.59
CA GLU A 121 6.10 -6.41 10.39
C GLU A 121 5.34 -6.01 9.11
N LEU A 122 4.03 -6.30 9.05
CA LEU A 122 3.20 -6.02 7.87
C LEU A 122 3.14 -4.53 7.54
N VAL A 123 3.08 -3.65 8.54
CA VAL A 123 3.13 -2.20 8.32
C VAL A 123 4.49 -1.78 7.79
N THR A 124 5.58 -2.30 8.36
CA THR A 124 6.95 -1.98 7.94
C THR A 124 7.16 -2.36 6.49
N VAL A 125 6.78 -3.58 6.10
CA VAL A 125 6.97 -4.06 4.73
C VAL A 125 6.04 -3.35 3.75
N ALA A 126 4.78 -3.10 4.12
CA ALA A 126 3.82 -2.42 3.26
C ALA A 126 4.23 -0.96 2.99
N LEU A 127 4.66 -0.26 4.04
CA LEU A 127 5.12 1.12 3.96
C LEU A 127 6.41 1.23 3.14
N SER A 128 7.42 0.41 3.47
CA SER A 128 8.70 0.42 2.74
C SER A 128 8.49 0.07 1.27
N LEU A 129 7.77 -1.01 0.96
CA LEU A 129 7.53 -1.42 -0.43
C LEU A 129 6.74 -0.37 -1.23
N SER A 130 5.68 0.19 -0.65
CA SER A 130 4.88 1.22 -1.33
C SER A 130 5.70 2.50 -1.54
N ILE A 131 6.47 2.95 -0.55
CA ILE A 131 7.34 4.12 -0.72
C ILE A 131 8.40 3.87 -1.78
N LEU A 132 9.12 2.74 -1.72
CA LEU A 132 10.21 2.47 -2.65
C LEU A 132 9.71 2.26 -4.09
N HIS A 133 8.66 1.44 -4.26
CA HIS A 133 8.21 1.04 -5.59
C HIS A 133 7.17 1.97 -6.21
N THR A 134 6.19 2.40 -5.41
CA THR A 134 5.02 3.17 -5.86
C THR A 134 5.28 4.68 -5.84
N HIS A 135 6.00 5.20 -4.84
CA HIS A 135 6.33 6.63 -4.75
C HIS A 135 7.66 6.97 -5.40
N LYS A 136 8.75 6.30 -4.98
CA LYS A 136 10.11 6.55 -5.48
C LYS A 136 10.44 5.85 -6.80
N GLN A 137 9.50 5.09 -7.38
CA GLN A 137 9.64 4.49 -8.70
C GLN A 137 10.77 3.46 -8.85
N TYR A 138 11.38 2.99 -7.76
CA TYR A 138 12.42 1.96 -7.85
C TYR A 138 11.87 0.68 -8.46
N SER A 139 12.73 -0.07 -9.15
CA SER A 139 12.38 -1.37 -9.71
C SER A 139 11.90 -2.32 -8.60
N ILE A 140 10.89 -3.14 -8.90
CA ILE A 140 10.37 -4.13 -7.96
C ILE A 140 11.48 -5.10 -7.47
N TRP A 141 12.47 -5.37 -8.33
CA TRP A 141 13.63 -6.21 -8.03
C TRP A 141 14.56 -5.62 -6.96
N ILE A 142 14.49 -4.31 -6.71
CA ILE A 142 15.26 -3.63 -5.66
C ILE A 142 14.35 -3.37 -4.46
N ALA A 143 13.16 -2.84 -4.69
CA ALA A 143 12.24 -2.46 -3.63
C ALA A 143 11.78 -3.65 -2.79
N LEU A 144 11.49 -4.80 -3.41
CA LEU A 144 10.96 -5.98 -2.72
C LEU A 144 12.00 -6.62 -1.77
N PRO A 145 13.24 -6.94 -2.20
CA PRO A 145 14.26 -7.43 -1.26
C PRO A 145 14.54 -6.47 -0.12
N VAL A 146 14.62 -5.16 -0.37
CA VAL A 146 14.85 -4.17 0.69
C VAL A 146 13.72 -4.16 1.70
N ALA A 147 12.46 -4.21 1.25
CA ALA A 147 11.30 -4.26 2.13
C ALA A 147 11.30 -5.54 2.99
N ILE A 148 11.62 -6.70 2.41
CA ILE A 148 11.73 -7.97 3.14
C ILE A 148 12.88 -7.92 4.17
N LEU A 149 14.02 -7.33 3.82
CA LEU A 149 15.14 -7.21 4.75
C LEU A 149 14.77 -6.34 5.96
N LEU A 150 14.11 -5.20 5.74
CA LEU A 150 13.62 -4.35 6.83
C LEU A 150 12.64 -5.09 7.75
N ASP A 151 11.70 -5.83 7.16
CA ASP A 151 10.75 -6.68 7.87
C ASP A 151 11.45 -7.73 8.76
N ARG A 152 12.44 -8.46 8.21
CA ARG A 152 13.18 -9.47 8.97
C ARG A 152 14.04 -8.87 10.09
N LEU A 153 14.59 -7.68 9.89
CA LEU A 153 15.30 -6.96 10.95
C LEU A 153 14.35 -6.54 12.07
N VAL A 154 13.14 -6.08 11.74
CA VAL A 154 12.11 -5.75 12.73
C VAL A 154 11.68 -6.98 13.51
N LEU A 155 11.40 -8.10 12.83
CA LEU A 155 11.05 -9.38 13.48
C LEU A 155 12.14 -9.80 14.47
N TRP A 156 13.39 -9.86 14.01
CA TRP A 156 14.52 -10.29 14.83
C TRP A 156 14.66 -9.38 16.06
N SER A 157 14.55 -8.06 15.89
CA SER A 157 14.66 -7.08 16.96
C SER A 157 13.51 -7.20 17.97
N MET A 158 12.26 -7.23 17.51
CA MET A 158 11.07 -7.33 18.37
C MET A 158 11.05 -8.64 19.16
N VAL A 159 11.30 -9.77 18.49
CA VAL A 159 11.29 -11.08 19.15
C VAL A 159 12.42 -11.18 20.17
N SER A 160 13.62 -10.66 19.86
CA SER A 160 14.73 -10.70 20.81
C SER A 160 14.45 -9.91 22.09
N LEU A 161 13.60 -8.88 22.04
CA LEU A 161 13.18 -8.10 23.20
C LEU A 161 12.00 -8.73 23.95
N ILE A 162 11.03 -9.28 23.21
CA ILE A 162 9.75 -9.73 23.77
C ILE A 162 9.81 -11.19 24.24
N ALA A 163 10.48 -12.07 23.51
CA ALA A 163 10.51 -13.51 23.79
C ALA A 163 11.02 -13.87 25.22
N PRO A 164 12.05 -13.20 25.77
CA PRO A 164 12.49 -13.42 27.15
C PRO A 164 11.39 -13.20 28.20
N LEU A 165 10.50 -12.23 27.97
CA LEU A 165 9.40 -11.91 28.89
C LEU A 165 8.36 -13.04 29.00
N PHE A 166 8.36 -13.98 28.07
CA PHE A 166 7.47 -15.15 28.03
C PHE A 166 8.22 -16.46 28.30
N GLY A 167 9.45 -16.39 28.83
CA GLY A 167 10.26 -17.56 29.19
C GLY A 167 11.01 -18.21 28.03
N PHE A 168 11.09 -17.55 26.87
CA PHE A 168 11.88 -18.01 25.73
C PHE A 168 13.26 -17.36 25.72
N ASP A 169 14.14 -17.80 26.62
CA ASP A 169 15.48 -17.23 26.83
C ASP A 169 16.59 -17.84 25.95
N HIS A 170 16.22 -18.64 24.94
CA HIS A 170 17.21 -19.27 24.10
C HIS A 170 17.81 -18.27 23.10
N PRO A 171 19.15 -18.11 23.02
CA PRO A 171 19.79 -17.07 22.21
C PRO A 171 19.51 -17.22 20.71
N PHE A 172 19.18 -18.43 20.26
CA PHE A 172 18.86 -18.73 18.87
C PHE A 172 17.36 -18.65 18.54
N PHE A 173 16.49 -18.31 19.49
CA PHE A 173 15.04 -18.32 19.27
C PHE A 173 14.61 -17.33 18.18
N SER A 174 15.05 -16.07 18.27
CA SER A 174 14.73 -15.05 17.26
C SER A 174 15.31 -15.40 15.88
N ALA A 175 16.52 -15.96 15.84
CA ALA A 175 17.13 -16.44 14.60
C ALA A 175 16.34 -17.60 13.98
N SER A 176 15.83 -18.53 14.80
CA SER A 176 15.04 -19.66 14.32
C SER A 176 13.74 -19.24 13.64
N LEU A 177 13.08 -18.19 14.15
CA LEU A 177 11.87 -17.65 13.53
C LEU A 177 12.18 -17.01 12.17
N VAL A 178 13.26 -16.25 12.06
CA VAL A 178 13.71 -15.66 10.78
C VAL A 178 14.01 -16.76 9.76
N VAL A 179 14.72 -17.82 10.17
CA VAL A 179 15.07 -18.96 9.30
C VAL A 179 13.83 -19.74 8.86
N SER A 180 12.86 -19.94 9.76
CA SER A 180 11.62 -20.65 9.45
C SER A 180 10.78 -19.98 8.36
N GLY A 181 10.92 -18.65 8.20
CA GLY A 181 10.22 -17.88 7.18
C GLY A 181 10.88 -17.89 5.79
N ILE A 182 12.06 -18.49 5.63
CA ILE A 182 12.79 -18.52 4.35
C ILE A 182 11.95 -19.09 3.19
N PRO A 183 11.19 -20.20 3.34
CA PRO A 183 10.34 -20.70 2.27
C PRO A 183 9.31 -19.67 1.80
N GLY A 184 8.69 -18.94 2.74
CA GLY A 184 7.80 -17.82 2.43
C GLY A 184 8.49 -16.67 1.71
N ILE A 185 9.70 -16.30 2.13
CA ILE A 185 10.50 -15.24 1.47
C ILE A 185 10.83 -15.62 0.03
N VAL A 186 11.26 -16.86 -0.21
CA VAL A 186 11.55 -17.35 -1.56
C VAL A 186 10.28 -17.27 -2.42
N LEU A 187 9.13 -17.67 -1.87
CA LEU A 187 7.85 -17.57 -2.56
C LEU A 187 7.47 -16.11 -2.86
N GLN A 188 7.69 -15.18 -1.94
CA GLN A 188 7.44 -13.75 -2.15
C GLN A 188 8.30 -13.18 -3.28
N LEU A 189 9.62 -13.44 -3.25
CA LEU A 189 10.57 -12.96 -4.26
C LEU A 189 10.30 -13.50 -5.66
N ALA A 190 9.79 -14.73 -5.78
CA ALA A 190 9.40 -15.31 -7.05
C ALA A 190 8.03 -14.80 -7.51
N LEU A 191 7.01 -14.93 -6.65
CA LEU A 191 5.62 -14.77 -7.04
C LEU A 191 5.24 -13.31 -7.27
N ILE A 192 5.68 -12.39 -6.40
CA ILE A 192 5.25 -10.97 -6.48
C ILE A 192 5.69 -10.31 -7.79
N PRO A 193 6.97 -10.40 -8.23
CA PRO A 193 7.38 -9.80 -9.50
C PRO A 193 6.67 -10.44 -10.71
N LEU A 194 6.41 -11.76 -10.66
CA LEU A 194 5.69 -12.47 -11.71
C LEU A 194 4.23 -12.00 -11.81
N LEU A 195 3.53 -11.89 -10.68
CA LEU A 195 2.16 -11.38 -10.63
C LEU A 195 2.09 -9.94 -11.13
N LEU A 196 3.04 -9.09 -10.72
CA LEU A 196 3.07 -7.69 -11.15
C LEU A 196 3.31 -7.56 -12.66
N LYS A 197 4.21 -8.38 -13.22
CA LYS A 197 4.46 -8.44 -14.67
C LYS A 197 3.24 -8.94 -15.44
N SER A 198 2.58 -9.98 -14.94
CA SER A 198 1.35 -10.51 -15.53
C SER A 198 0.23 -9.47 -15.52
N LEU A 199 0.03 -8.79 -14.39
CA LEU A 199 -0.96 -7.74 -14.23
C LEU A 199 -0.69 -6.55 -15.16
N HIS A 200 0.57 -6.14 -15.32
CA HIS A 200 0.95 -5.07 -16.24
C HIS A 200 0.63 -5.42 -17.69
N ARG A 201 0.87 -6.67 -18.09
CA ARG A 201 0.60 -7.15 -19.46
C ARG A 201 -0.90 -7.24 -19.75
N SER A 202 -1.68 -7.79 -18.82
CA SER A 202 -3.11 -8.01 -19.03
C SER A 202 -3.95 -6.76 -18.79
N PHE A 203 -3.57 -5.94 -17.82
CA PHE A 203 -4.36 -4.81 -17.33
C PHE A 203 -3.48 -3.59 -16.99
N PRO A 204 -2.81 -2.96 -17.97
CA PRO A 204 -1.87 -1.87 -17.73
C PRO A 204 -2.51 -0.65 -17.02
N TYR A 205 -3.81 -0.40 -17.28
CA TYR A 205 -4.57 0.67 -16.62
C TYR A 205 -4.73 0.48 -15.11
N LEU A 206 -4.54 -0.74 -14.58
CA LEU A 206 -4.59 -0.98 -13.14
C LEU A 206 -3.34 -0.47 -12.42
N LEU A 207 -2.20 -0.42 -13.10
CA LEU A 207 -0.91 0.02 -12.53
C LEU A 207 -0.59 1.49 -12.82
N ASN A 208 -1.41 2.17 -13.60
CA ASN A 208 -1.15 3.52 -14.09
C ASN A 208 -1.34 4.64 -13.04
N TYR A 209 -1.45 4.30 -11.75
CA TYR A 209 -1.39 5.30 -10.67
C TYR A 209 0.04 5.81 -10.43
N ARG A 210 1.02 5.03 -10.88
CA ARG A 210 2.46 5.25 -10.72
C ARG A 210 2.95 6.63 -11.22
N GLY A 211 2.20 7.32 -12.09
CA GLY A 211 2.54 8.65 -12.61
C GLY A 211 1.66 9.82 -12.11
N GLU A 212 0.76 9.60 -11.15
CA GLU A 212 -0.12 10.66 -10.61
C GLU A 212 0.30 11.15 -9.21
N THR A 213 1.36 10.61 -8.62
CA THR A 213 1.83 10.99 -7.27
C THR A 213 2.61 12.30 -7.18
N ASP A 214 2.83 13.01 -8.30
CA ASP A 214 3.58 14.27 -8.32
C ASP A 214 2.66 15.45 -8.67
N SER A 215 1.93 15.98 -7.67
CA SER A 215 1.52 17.39 -7.72
C SER A 215 1.08 18.03 -6.38
N ASN A 216 0.93 17.28 -5.28
CA ASN A 216 0.43 17.80 -4.00
C ASN A 216 1.26 17.33 -2.78
N GLY A 217 2.58 17.44 -2.87
CA GLY A 217 3.50 17.36 -1.73
C GLY A 217 4.25 18.69 -1.62
#